data_AF-A0A507EC97-F1
#
_entry.id   AF-A0A507EC97-F1
#
_cell.length_a   1.000
_cell.length_b   1.000
_cell.length_c   1.000
_cell.angle_alpha   90.00
_cell.angle_beta   90.00
_cell.angle_gamma   90.00
#
_symmetry.space_group_name_H-M   'P 1'
#
loop_
_entity.id
_entity.type
_entity.pdbx_description
1 polymer ?
#
loop_
_entity_poly.entity_id
_entity_poly.type
_entity_poly.pdbx_seq_one_letter_code
_entity_poly.pdbx_strand_id
1 'polypeptide(L)'
;MSPRAPELRSTLLSVCDSHNGTVDCILLSGGLDTSIFADAGHEILGLKTAVTVVCGQNQPDEPYATAIAAKRGLDHHIVRLSSPMELVTEGDILNLCVRTLFTFDPMELRNAVVIAKGLLKCKALGAKSIVTGDGADELFAGYSFMKSMSPGRLKRYIGRLAVPGVMRFCAGPLGKELGLTVVQPFLDEKVVAIAVKCPKSALLRETEDGVVHGKYLLREAFPEALSQWRKKDPIEVGSGTSILPKIFAERSNDKLFAAEVQSILEKDQVKIRDPEHLHYYRVFKNTFAIERRDQFFCVVCGEWPAREGSLPTDVQDGDDVDQ
;
A
#
# COMPACT_ATOMS: atom_id res chain seq x y z
N MET A 1 -21.09 21.64 1.82
CA MET A 1 -19.93 21.00 2.48
C MET A 1 -20.41 20.15 3.63
N SER A 2 -19.88 18.93 3.76
CA SER A 2 -20.09 18.10 4.94
C SER A 2 -19.58 18.81 6.21
N PRO A 3 -20.33 18.86 7.32
CA PRO A 3 -19.83 19.45 8.58
C PRO A 3 -18.63 18.68 9.15
N ARG A 4 -18.37 17.46 8.66
CA ARG A 4 -17.21 16.64 9.07
C ARG A 4 -15.91 16.99 8.35
N ALA A 5 -15.96 17.69 7.22
CA ALA A 5 -14.73 18.01 6.48
C ALA A 5 -13.81 18.95 7.29
N PRO A 6 -14.31 20.03 7.93
CA PRO A 6 -13.50 20.84 8.84
C PRO A 6 -12.97 20.07 10.06
N GLU A 7 -13.79 19.19 10.65
CA GLU A 7 -13.40 18.33 11.79
C GLU A 7 -12.27 17.36 11.42
N LEU A 8 -12.39 16.69 10.26
CA LEU A 8 -11.35 15.79 9.76
C LEU A 8 -10.06 16.57 9.46
N ARG A 9 -10.18 17.74 8.83
CA ARG A 9 -9.04 18.60 8.53
C ARG A 9 -8.29 18.99 9.80
N SER A 10 -8.98 19.55 10.78
CA SER A 10 -8.34 20.00 12.03
C SER A 10 -7.73 18.83 12.80
N THR A 11 -8.40 17.68 12.82
CA THR A 11 -7.90 16.47 13.48
C THR A 11 -6.64 15.95 12.80
N LEU A 12 -6.63 15.79 11.48
CA LEU A 12 -5.47 15.28 10.76
C LEU A 12 -4.27 16.24 10.85
N LEU A 13 -4.50 17.55 10.77
CA LEU A 13 -3.42 18.53 10.94
C LEU A 13 -2.90 18.57 12.39
N SER A 14 -3.76 18.36 13.39
CA SER A 14 -3.31 18.20 14.79
C SER A 14 -2.48 16.95 14.99
N VAL A 15 -2.78 15.85 14.29
CA VAL A 15 -1.93 14.64 14.29
C VAL A 15 -0.57 14.95 13.64
N CYS A 16 -0.55 15.66 12.51
CA CYS A 16 0.71 16.10 11.91
C CYS A 16 1.52 16.99 12.86
N ASP A 17 0.87 17.86 13.64
CA ASP A 17 1.53 18.73 14.62
C ASP A 17 2.12 17.96 15.80
N SER A 18 1.61 16.77 16.14
CA SER A 18 2.28 15.90 17.11
C SER A 18 3.65 15.38 16.65
N HIS A 19 3.96 15.55 15.36
CA HIS A 19 5.24 15.26 14.71
C HIS A 19 5.96 16.52 14.21
N ASN A 20 5.61 17.70 14.75
CA ASN A 20 6.03 18.99 14.22
C ASN A 20 7.56 19.12 14.09
N GLY A 21 8.03 19.40 12.87
CA GLY A 21 9.45 19.58 12.55
C GLY A 21 10.32 18.33 12.70
N THR A 22 9.72 17.14 12.86
CA THR A 22 10.45 15.88 13.09
C THR A 22 10.44 14.93 11.90
N VAL A 23 9.77 15.28 10.79
CA VAL A 23 9.69 14.41 9.61
C VAL A 23 10.57 14.96 8.49
N ASP A 24 11.57 14.18 8.09
CA ASP A 24 12.58 14.60 7.11
C ASP A 24 12.11 14.40 5.66
N CYS A 25 11.45 13.26 5.40
CA CYS A 25 11.15 12.75 4.07
C CYS A 25 9.66 12.40 3.91
N ILE A 26 9.12 12.55 2.71
CA ILE A 26 7.84 11.92 2.31
C ILE A 26 8.08 10.90 1.21
N LEU A 27 7.49 9.70 1.33
CA LEU A 27 7.33 8.83 0.16
C LEU A 27 6.14 9.34 -0.66
N LEU A 28 6.44 10.04 -1.75
CA LEU A 28 5.47 10.78 -2.55
C LEU A 28 5.07 9.99 -3.80
N SER A 29 3.90 9.34 -3.76
CA SER A 29 3.30 8.66 -4.93
C SER A 29 2.54 9.62 -5.85
N GLY A 30 2.29 10.84 -5.37
CA GLY A 30 1.43 11.80 -6.07
C GLY A 30 -0.05 11.41 -6.05
N GLY A 31 -0.45 10.41 -5.26
CA GLY A 31 -1.86 10.15 -4.95
C GLY A 31 -2.42 11.21 -4.00
N LEU A 32 -3.76 11.26 -3.86
CA LEU A 32 -4.46 12.17 -2.94
C LEU A 32 -3.84 12.20 -1.55
N ASP A 33 -3.53 11.03 -1.00
CA ASP A 33 -3.15 10.86 0.42
C ASP A 33 -1.80 11.52 0.70
N THR A 34 -0.80 11.25 -0.13
CA THR A 34 0.52 11.91 -0.04
C THR A 34 0.48 13.37 -0.49
N SER A 35 -0.43 13.73 -1.40
CA SER A 35 -0.68 15.13 -1.79
C SER A 35 -1.21 15.94 -0.61
N ILE A 36 -2.09 15.38 0.24
CA ILE A 36 -2.57 16.07 1.44
C ILE A 36 -1.40 16.41 2.38
N PHE A 37 -0.50 15.46 2.63
CA PHE A 37 0.65 15.72 3.49
C PHE A 37 1.64 16.71 2.88
N ALA A 38 1.91 16.63 1.58
CA ALA A 38 2.75 17.61 0.90
C ALA A 38 2.09 19.00 0.82
N ASP A 39 0.78 19.08 0.54
CA ASP A 39 0.11 20.35 0.29
C ASP A 39 -0.34 21.07 1.55
N ALA A 40 -0.85 20.34 2.55
CA ALA A 40 -1.40 20.90 3.77
C ALA A 40 -0.53 20.62 5.00
N GLY A 41 0.25 19.54 4.98
CA GLY A 41 1.06 19.10 6.12
C GLY A 41 2.54 19.51 6.09
N HIS A 42 3.10 19.93 4.95
CA HIS A 42 4.55 20.06 4.78
C HIS A 42 5.23 20.98 5.80
N GLU A 43 4.69 22.18 6.02
CA GLU A 43 5.22 23.14 7.01
C GLU A 43 5.16 22.58 8.43
N ILE A 44 4.02 21.98 8.79
CA ILE A 44 3.78 21.41 10.12
C ILE A 44 4.77 20.26 10.36
N LEU A 45 4.86 19.32 9.42
CA LEU A 45 5.72 18.14 9.53
C LEU A 45 7.22 18.48 9.41
N GLY A 46 7.55 19.63 8.82
CA GLY A 46 8.93 20.01 8.49
C GLY A 46 9.49 19.33 7.25
N LEU A 47 8.64 18.91 6.31
CA LEU A 47 9.04 18.18 5.11
C LEU A 47 9.94 19.02 4.22
N LYS A 48 11.14 18.49 3.92
CA LYS A 48 12.10 19.11 2.98
C LYS A 48 12.33 18.27 1.75
N THR A 49 12.27 16.95 1.90
CA THR A 49 12.64 16.00 0.85
C THR A 49 11.44 15.13 0.47
N ALA A 50 11.27 14.90 -0.82
CA ALA A 50 10.31 13.94 -1.35
C ALA A 50 11.03 12.84 -2.13
N VAL A 51 10.62 11.59 -1.97
CA VAL A 51 11.13 10.46 -2.73
C VAL A 51 9.99 9.77 -3.48
N THR A 52 10.21 9.53 -4.78
CA THR A 52 9.28 8.78 -5.64
C THR A 52 10.05 7.64 -6.31
N VAL A 53 9.44 6.45 -6.40
CA VAL A 53 10.04 5.28 -7.06
C VAL A 53 9.19 4.90 -8.25
N VAL A 54 9.81 4.75 -9.42
CA VAL A 54 9.14 4.37 -10.67
C VAL A 54 9.98 3.35 -11.44
N CYS A 55 9.30 2.38 -12.03
CA CYS A 55 9.89 1.27 -12.79
C CYS A 55 9.40 1.33 -14.24
N GLY A 56 10.33 1.45 -15.19
CA GLY A 56 10.02 1.65 -16.60
C GLY A 56 9.75 3.12 -16.93
N GLN A 57 9.08 3.36 -18.06
CA GLN A 57 8.81 4.71 -18.58
C GLN A 57 7.35 5.13 -18.35
N ASN A 58 7.11 6.44 -18.22
CA ASN A 58 5.78 7.05 -18.18
C ASN A 58 4.86 6.49 -17.07
N GLN A 59 5.40 6.30 -15.86
CA GLN A 59 4.63 5.76 -14.75
C GLN A 59 3.61 6.79 -14.22
N PRO A 60 2.36 6.38 -13.90
CA PRO A 60 1.29 7.31 -13.52
C PRO A 60 1.62 8.22 -12.34
N ASP A 61 2.44 7.74 -11.39
CA ASP A 61 2.80 8.51 -10.19
C ASP A 61 3.74 9.68 -10.46
N GLU A 62 4.66 9.53 -11.42
CA GLU A 62 5.74 10.50 -11.68
C GLU A 62 5.26 11.93 -11.96
N PRO A 63 4.33 12.18 -12.91
CA PRO A 63 3.93 13.54 -13.24
C PRO A 63 3.24 14.24 -12.04
N TYR A 64 2.41 13.52 -11.29
CA TYR A 64 1.73 14.08 -10.12
C TYR A 64 2.69 14.34 -8.98
N ALA A 65 3.57 13.38 -8.66
CA ALA A 65 4.57 13.56 -7.61
C ALA A 65 5.51 14.74 -7.92
N THR A 66 5.93 14.86 -9.18
CA THR A 66 6.78 15.97 -9.65
C THR A 66 6.06 17.31 -9.50
N ALA A 67 4.79 17.40 -9.92
CA ALA A 67 4.01 18.62 -9.81
C ALA A 67 3.76 19.03 -8.35
N ILE A 68 3.47 18.07 -7.47
CA ILE A 68 3.28 18.32 -6.02
C ILE A 68 4.57 18.82 -5.39
N ALA A 69 5.70 18.16 -5.64
CA ALA A 69 6.98 18.54 -5.08
C ALA A 69 7.41 19.94 -5.56
N ALA A 70 7.25 20.22 -6.87
CA ALA A 70 7.54 21.53 -7.44
C ALA A 70 6.67 22.65 -6.84
N LYS A 71 5.36 22.41 -6.69
CA LYS A 71 4.43 23.37 -6.07
C LYS A 71 4.83 23.74 -4.64
N ARG A 72 5.46 22.82 -3.90
CA ARG A 72 5.83 22.99 -2.50
C ARG A 72 7.31 23.24 -2.26
N GLY A 73 8.11 23.30 -3.32
CA GLY A 73 9.56 23.50 -3.21
C GLY A 73 10.27 22.37 -2.46
N LEU A 74 9.76 21.14 -2.52
CA LEU A 74 10.41 19.98 -1.92
C LEU A 74 11.61 19.56 -2.78
N ASP A 75 12.73 19.19 -2.14
CA ASP A 75 13.86 18.55 -2.81
C ASP A 75 13.43 17.14 -3.27
N HIS A 76 13.12 17.01 -4.56
CA HIS A 76 12.46 15.82 -5.12
C HIS A 76 13.46 14.85 -5.75
N HIS A 77 13.55 13.66 -5.16
CA HIS A 77 14.40 12.58 -5.63
C HIS A 77 13.56 11.48 -6.27
N ILE A 78 13.66 11.35 -7.59
CA ILE A 78 12.98 10.29 -8.34
C ILE A 78 13.97 9.14 -8.58
N VAL A 79 13.68 7.98 -7.99
CA VAL A 79 14.39 6.72 -8.23
C VAL A 79 13.78 6.04 -9.44
N ARG A 80 14.48 6.11 -10.58
CA ARG A 80 14.06 5.47 -11.83
C ARG A 80 14.78 4.15 -12.03
N LEU A 81 14.00 3.08 -12.19
CA LEU A 81 14.49 1.74 -12.53
C LEU A 81 14.08 1.45 -13.97
N SER A 82 14.93 0.78 -14.73
CA SER A 82 14.61 0.44 -16.12
C SER A 82 13.60 -0.70 -16.19
N SER A 83 13.62 -1.61 -15.22
CA SER A 83 12.68 -2.71 -15.10
C SER A 83 12.28 -2.97 -13.64
N PRO A 84 11.01 -3.33 -13.35
CA PRO A 84 10.64 -3.79 -12.01
C PRO A 84 11.37 -5.08 -11.62
N MET A 85 11.95 -5.82 -12.58
CA MET A 85 12.80 -6.98 -12.27
C MET A 85 13.98 -6.62 -11.38
N GLU A 86 14.53 -5.40 -11.48
CA GLU A 86 15.64 -4.93 -10.63
C GLU A 86 15.28 -4.93 -9.13
N LEU A 87 14.00 -4.91 -8.79
CA LEU A 87 13.53 -4.98 -7.41
C LEU A 87 13.41 -6.42 -6.88
N VAL A 88 13.33 -7.40 -7.78
CA VAL A 88 12.91 -8.77 -7.44
C VAL A 88 13.87 -9.87 -7.87
N THR A 89 14.80 -9.67 -8.81
CA THR A 89 15.65 -10.76 -9.31
C THR A 89 16.85 -11.07 -8.43
N GLU A 90 17.58 -10.05 -8.01
CA GLU A 90 18.84 -10.21 -7.27
C GLU A 90 19.03 -9.00 -6.35
N GLY A 91 19.33 -9.24 -5.07
CA GLY A 91 19.74 -8.20 -4.14
C GLY A 91 18.99 -8.17 -2.81
N ASP A 92 19.42 -7.24 -1.95
CA ASP A 92 18.98 -7.12 -0.57
C ASP A 92 17.51 -6.71 -0.42
N ILE A 93 16.86 -6.14 -1.44
CA ILE A 93 15.51 -5.57 -1.32
C ILE A 93 14.43 -6.65 -1.18
N LEU A 94 14.35 -7.61 -2.12
CA LEU A 94 13.35 -8.67 -2.01
C LEU A 94 13.59 -9.52 -0.77
N ASN A 95 14.85 -9.83 -0.46
CA ASN A 95 15.22 -10.54 0.77
C ASN A 95 14.80 -9.77 2.02
N LEU A 96 15.02 -8.46 2.07
CA LEU A 96 14.55 -7.58 3.14
C LEU A 96 13.03 -7.65 3.28
N CYS A 97 12.28 -7.52 2.18
CA CYS A 97 10.81 -7.58 2.21
C CYS A 97 10.30 -8.92 2.69
N VAL A 98 10.77 -10.02 2.10
CA VAL A 98 10.42 -11.39 2.49
C VAL A 98 10.73 -11.64 3.97
N ARG A 99 11.94 -11.24 4.42
CA ARG A 99 12.36 -11.42 5.82
C ARG A 99 11.51 -10.61 6.80
N THR A 100 11.22 -9.36 6.45
CA THR A 100 10.55 -8.40 7.35
C THR A 100 9.06 -8.67 7.46
N LEU A 101 8.42 -8.99 6.32
CA LEU A 101 6.96 -9.18 6.24
C LEU A 101 6.55 -10.63 6.45
N PHE A 102 7.50 -11.56 6.39
CA PHE A 102 7.25 -12.98 6.56
C PHE A 102 6.18 -13.48 5.58
N THR A 103 6.40 -13.25 4.28
CA THR A 103 5.43 -13.54 3.23
C THR A 103 6.13 -13.86 1.92
N PHE A 104 5.46 -14.66 1.09
CA PHE A 104 5.78 -14.82 -0.33
C PHE A 104 4.60 -14.47 -1.24
N ASP A 105 3.59 -13.74 -0.73
CA ASP A 105 2.45 -13.29 -1.54
C ASP A 105 2.89 -12.27 -2.60
N PRO A 106 2.61 -12.53 -3.90
CA PRO A 106 2.98 -11.61 -4.96
C PRO A 106 2.33 -10.23 -4.90
N MET A 107 1.10 -10.10 -4.41
CA MET A 107 0.46 -8.79 -4.33
C MET A 107 1.12 -7.92 -3.26
N GLU A 108 1.38 -8.50 -2.09
CA GLU A 108 2.06 -7.81 -1.01
C GLU A 108 3.50 -7.43 -1.38
N LEU A 109 4.27 -8.37 -1.94
CA LEU A 109 5.67 -8.15 -2.26
C LEU A 109 5.88 -7.13 -3.38
N ARG A 110 5.01 -7.09 -4.41
CA ARG A 110 5.10 -6.08 -5.48
C ARG A 110 5.01 -4.65 -4.98
N ASN A 111 4.25 -4.43 -3.92
CA ASN A 111 4.14 -3.12 -3.27
C ASN A 111 5.28 -2.90 -2.27
N ALA A 112 5.63 -3.92 -1.50
CA ALA A 112 6.68 -3.85 -0.49
C ALA A 112 8.06 -3.49 -1.08
N VAL A 113 8.45 -4.05 -2.23
CA VAL A 113 9.77 -3.78 -2.82
C VAL A 113 9.91 -2.33 -3.29
N VAL A 114 8.82 -1.70 -3.74
CA VAL A 114 8.78 -0.28 -4.12
C VAL A 114 8.95 0.60 -2.89
N ILE A 115 8.20 0.30 -1.83
CA ILE A 115 8.30 1.02 -0.55
C ILE A 115 9.70 0.86 0.06
N ALA A 116 10.25 -0.36 0.09
CA ALA A 116 11.59 -0.63 0.59
C ALA A 116 12.66 0.16 -0.20
N LYS A 117 12.55 0.22 -1.53
CA LYS A 117 13.45 1.03 -2.36
C LYS A 117 13.37 2.52 -2.01
N GLY A 118 12.15 3.03 -1.79
CA GLY A 118 11.92 4.42 -1.37
C GLY A 118 12.53 4.72 0.00
N LEU A 119 12.29 3.84 0.98
CA LEU A 119 12.86 3.97 2.33
C LEU A 119 14.39 3.94 2.31
N LEU A 120 15.00 3.04 1.54
CA LEU A 120 16.45 2.98 1.35
C LEU A 120 16.99 4.29 0.74
N LYS A 121 16.28 4.89 -0.21
CA LYS A 121 16.65 6.20 -0.77
C LYS A 121 16.53 7.31 0.27
N CYS A 122 15.44 7.40 1.03
CA CYS A 122 15.33 8.38 2.13
C CYS A 122 16.47 8.20 3.14
N LYS A 123 16.80 6.95 3.52
CA LYS A 123 17.94 6.65 4.42
C LYS A 123 19.27 7.11 3.84
N ALA A 124 19.52 6.87 2.56
CA ALA A 124 20.73 7.31 1.88
C ALA A 124 20.85 8.85 1.79
N LEU A 125 19.72 9.56 1.84
CA LEU A 125 19.66 11.03 1.94
C LEU A 125 19.81 11.54 3.37
N GLY A 126 19.99 10.66 4.36
CA GLY A 126 20.16 11.00 5.77
C GLY A 126 18.86 11.18 6.56
N ALA A 127 17.70 10.85 5.97
CA ALA A 127 16.42 10.89 6.67
C ALA A 127 16.39 9.85 7.80
N LYS A 128 15.78 10.24 8.92
CA LYS A 128 15.51 9.37 10.08
C LYS A 128 14.01 9.11 10.24
N SER A 129 13.19 10.06 9.83
CA SER A 129 11.73 10.00 9.92
C SER A 129 11.09 10.25 8.56
N ILE A 130 10.14 9.38 8.18
CA ILE A 130 9.48 9.40 6.88
C ILE A 130 7.96 9.35 7.07
N VAL A 131 7.21 10.21 6.38
CA VAL A 131 5.73 10.11 6.34
C VAL A 131 5.25 9.35 5.10
N THR A 132 4.22 8.54 5.28
CA THR A 132 3.53 7.79 4.21
C THR A 132 2.01 7.99 4.26
N GLY A 133 1.33 7.70 3.14
CA GLY A 133 -0.12 7.83 2.97
C GLY A 133 -0.96 6.63 3.42
N ASP A 134 -0.39 5.71 4.20
CA ASP A 134 -1.02 4.43 4.55
C ASP A 134 -2.32 4.61 5.35
N GLY A 135 -3.34 3.79 5.08
CA GLY A 135 -4.61 3.77 5.82
C GLY A 135 -5.74 4.61 5.22
N ALA A 136 -5.43 5.56 4.35
CA ALA A 136 -6.44 6.46 3.80
C ALA A 136 -7.49 5.73 2.95
N ASP A 137 -7.08 4.77 2.12
CA ASP A 137 -7.99 4.02 1.25
C ASP A 137 -8.90 3.09 2.06
N GLU A 138 -8.37 2.43 3.09
CA GLU A 138 -9.08 1.55 4.01
C GLU A 138 -10.14 2.30 4.81
N LEU A 139 -9.76 3.45 5.38
CA LEU A 139 -10.61 4.21 6.30
C LEU A 139 -11.64 5.08 5.59
N PHE A 140 -11.31 5.61 4.40
CA PHE A 140 -12.15 6.57 3.69
C PHE A 140 -12.71 6.03 2.36
N ALA A 141 -12.80 4.71 2.22
CA ALA A 141 -13.42 4.03 1.07
C ALA A 141 -12.78 4.39 -0.29
N GLY A 142 -11.46 4.27 -0.37
CA GLY A 142 -10.69 4.57 -1.58
C GLY A 142 -10.71 3.48 -2.64
N TYR A 143 -10.90 2.21 -2.25
CA TYR A 143 -10.90 1.07 -3.18
C TYR A 143 -12.21 0.95 -3.98
N SER A 144 -12.12 0.49 -5.23
CA SER A 144 -13.27 0.31 -6.12
C SER A 144 -14.34 -0.62 -5.53
N PHE A 145 -13.95 -1.75 -4.92
CA PHE A 145 -14.88 -2.71 -4.32
C PHE A 145 -15.63 -2.14 -3.10
N MET A 146 -15.10 -1.12 -2.42
CA MET A 146 -15.79 -0.44 -1.31
C MET A 146 -16.94 0.43 -1.81
N LYS A 147 -16.88 0.88 -3.08
CA LYS A 147 -17.89 1.75 -3.68
C LYS A 147 -19.22 1.02 -3.89
N SER A 148 -19.16 -0.25 -4.27
CA SER A 148 -20.32 -1.10 -4.51
C SER A 148 -20.98 -1.63 -3.23
N MET A 149 -20.30 -1.60 -2.08
CA MET A 149 -20.87 -2.08 -0.82
C MET A 149 -22.11 -1.28 -0.37
N SER A 150 -23.15 -1.95 0.14
CA SER A 150 -24.26 -1.26 0.80
C SER A 150 -23.78 -0.44 2.00
N PRO A 151 -24.50 0.62 2.43
CA PRO A 151 -24.08 1.46 3.55
C PRO A 151 -23.77 0.68 4.84
N GLY A 152 -24.59 -0.33 5.17
CA GLY A 152 -24.38 -1.18 6.35
C GLY A 152 -23.16 -2.09 6.22
N ARG A 153 -22.93 -2.67 5.03
CA ARG A 153 -21.75 -3.51 4.75
C ARG A 153 -20.46 -2.70 4.82
N LEU A 154 -20.43 -1.52 4.20
CA LEU A 154 -19.27 -0.63 4.23
C LEU A 154 -18.91 -0.20 5.65
N LYS A 155 -19.90 0.20 6.46
CA LYS A 155 -19.69 0.59 7.86
C LYS A 155 -19.09 -0.56 8.68
N ARG A 156 -19.61 -1.79 8.52
CA ARG A 156 -19.08 -2.97 9.22
C ARG A 156 -17.66 -3.31 8.77
N TYR A 157 -17.40 -3.19 7.46
CA TYR A 157 -16.09 -3.44 6.88
C TYR A 157 -15.03 -2.47 7.42
N ILE A 158 -15.28 -1.16 7.36
CA ILE A 158 -14.38 -0.14 7.92
C ILE A 158 -14.23 -0.34 9.44
N GLY A 159 -15.32 -0.64 10.16
CA GLY A 159 -15.27 -0.92 11.60
C GLY A 159 -14.38 -2.12 11.95
N ARG A 160 -14.33 -3.15 11.11
CA ARG A 160 -13.42 -4.30 11.29
C ARG A 160 -11.96 -3.90 11.02
N LEU A 161 -11.71 -3.12 9.97
CA LEU A 161 -10.36 -2.64 9.64
C LEU A 161 -9.80 -1.71 10.72
N ALA A 162 -10.66 -0.91 11.35
CA ALA A 162 -10.30 -0.01 12.45
C ALA A 162 -9.88 -0.73 13.75
N VAL A 163 -10.07 -2.04 13.86
CA VAL A 163 -9.60 -2.81 15.03
C VAL A 163 -8.07 -2.85 15.01
N PRO A 164 -7.39 -2.51 16.13
CA PRO A 164 -5.94 -2.53 16.21
C PRO A 164 -5.32 -3.86 15.75
N GLY A 165 -4.33 -3.79 14.87
CA GLY A 165 -3.61 -4.96 14.34
C GLY A 165 -4.26 -5.66 13.14
N VAL A 166 -5.47 -5.23 12.72
CA VAL A 166 -6.12 -5.76 11.51
C VAL A 166 -5.52 -5.16 10.24
N MET A 167 -5.42 -3.84 10.15
CA MET A 167 -4.68 -3.19 9.06
C MET A 167 -3.18 -3.39 9.27
N ARG A 168 -2.50 -3.90 8.24
CA ARG A 168 -1.05 -4.10 8.23
C ARG A 168 -0.50 -3.50 6.96
N PHE A 169 0.41 -2.55 7.10
CA PHE A 169 1.10 -1.88 6.00
C PHE A 169 2.58 -2.19 6.07
N CYS A 170 3.20 -2.46 4.93
CA CYS A 170 4.61 -2.86 4.89
C CYS A 170 5.58 -1.73 5.30
N ALA A 171 5.20 -0.46 5.14
CA ALA A 171 6.08 0.68 5.39
C ALA A 171 6.62 0.72 6.83
N GLY A 172 5.76 0.51 7.83
CA GLY A 172 6.16 0.51 9.25
C GLY A 172 7.20 -0.56 9.60
N PRO A 173 6.92 -1.86 9.37
CA PRO A 173 7.88 -2.94 9.58
C PRO A 173 9.19 -2.77 8.80
N LEU A 174 9.12 -2.39 7.52
CA LEU A 174 10.31 -2.15 6.68
C LEU A 174 11.13 -0.97 7.20
N GLY A 175 10.48 0.12 7.59
CA GLY A 175 11.14 1.28 8.20
C GLY A 175 11.89 0.88 9.46
N LYS A 176 11.24 0.13 10.36
CA LYS A 176 11.85 -0.37 11.60
C LYS A 176 13.09 -1.23 11.34
N GLU A 177 13.01 -2.20 10.43
CA GLU A 177 14.15 -3.05 10.05
C GLU A 177 15.32 -2.21 9.47
N LEU A 178 15.00 -1.11 8.77
CA LEU A 178 15.99 -0.17 8.24
C LEU A 178 16.49 0.87 9.25
N GLY A 179 15.99 0.88 10.49
CA GLY A 179 16.33 1.88 11.51
C GLY A 179 15.73 3.26 11.25
N LEU A 180 14.56 3.31 10.60
CA LEU A 180 13.81 4.51 10.27
C LEU A 180 12.50 4.56 11.06
N THR A 181 12.09 5.76 11.45
CA THR A 181 10.73 6.01 11.95
C THR A 181 9.80 6.27 10.77
N VAL A 182 8.68 5.55 10.71
CA VAL A 182 7.64 5.78 9.70
C VAL A 182 6.40 6.35 10.38
N VAL A 183 5.99 7.54 9.96
CA VAL A 183 4.84 8.28 10.46
C VAL A 183 3.66 8.04 9.53
N GLN A 184 2.54 7.56 10.08
CA GLN A 184 1.34 7.18 9.33
C GLN A 184 0.10 7.90 9.89
N PRO A 185 -0.09 9.21 9.61
CA PRO A 185 -1.06 10.04 10.32
C PRO A 185 -2.52 9.56 10.19
N PHE A 186 -2.88 8.89 9.10
CA PHE A 186 -4.24 8.34 8.94
C PHE A 186 -4.56 7.21 9.92
N LEU A 187 -3.54 6.55 10.48
CA LEU A 187 -3.71 5.46 11.44
C LEU A 187 -3.83 5.95 12.89
N ASP A 188 -3.72 7.25 13.13
CA ASP A 188 -3.95 7.83 14.45
C ASP A 188 -5.39 7.57 14.90
N GLU A 189 -5.55 7.21 16.18
CA GLU A 189 -6.83 6.81 16.76
C GLU A 189 -7.93 7.87 16.59
N LYS A 190 -7.58 9.16 16.57
CA LYS A 190 -8.53 10.27 16.38
C LYS A 190 -9.05 10.30 14.95
N VAL A 191 -8.18 10.07 13.97
CA VAL A 191 -8.55 10.01 12.55
C VAL A 191 -9.39 8.77 12.26
N VAL A 192 -8.99 7.61 12.81
CA VAL A 192 -9.74 6.35 12.72
C VAL A 192 -11.14 6.52 13.33
N ALA A 193 -11.25 7.17 14.50
CA ALA A 193 -12.54 7.40 15.17
C ALA A 193 -13.52 8.23 14.33
N ILE A 194 -13.02 9.19 13.53
CA ILE A 194 -13.86 9.95 12.59
C ILE A 194 -14.31 9.04 11.44
N ALA A 195 -13.38 8.29 10.84
CA ALA A 195 -13.67 7.41 9.70
C ALA A 195 -14.77 6.38 10.02
N VAL A 196 -14.71 5.72 11.18
CA VAL A 196 -15.70 4.71 11.62
C VAL A 196 -17.11 5.31 11.81
N LYS A 197 -17.21 6.60 12.13
CA LYS A 197 -18.49 7.30 12.32
C LYS A 197 -19.09 7.82 11.01
N CYS A 198 -18.37 7.75 9.89
CA CYS A 198 -18.82 8.29 8.62
C CYS A 198 -19.83 7.36 7.91
N PRO A 199 -21.07 7.82 7.62
CA PRO A 199 -21.94 7.23 6.59
C PRO A 199 -21.26 7.18 5.22
N LYS A 200 -21.71 6.21 4.41
CA LYS A 200 -21.30 6.03 3.01
C LYS A 200 -21.39 7.33 2.20
N SER A 201 -22.42 8.14 2.41
CA SER A 201 -22.63 9.43 1.71
C SER A 201 -21.60 10.51 2.01
N ALA A 202 -20.83 10.38 3.09
CA ALA A 202 -19.69 11.26 3.38
C ALA A 202 -18.39 10.73 2.73
N LEU A 203 -18.24 9.41 2.61
CA LEU A 203 -17.04 8.78 2.08
C LEU A 203 -17.04 8.70 0.54
N LEU A 204 -18.22 8.58 -0.05
CA LEU A 204 -18.43 8.41 -1.48
C LEU A 204 -19.40 9.46 -2.02
N ARG A 205 -19.07 10.02 -3.18
CA ARG A 205 -19.95 10.93 -3.92
C ARG A 205 -19.82 10.68 -5.41
N GLU A 206 -20.96 10.69 -6.09
CA GLU A 206 -21.02 10.81 -7.55
C GLU A 206 -20.92 12.28 -7.93
N THR A 207 -19.94 12.62 -8.76
CA THR A 207 -19.74 13.96 -9.32
C THR A 207 -20.66 14.16 -10.54
N GLU A 208 -20.79 15.41 -11.00
CA GLU A 208 -21.71 15.79 -12.09
C GLU A 208 -21.43 15.06 -13.42
N ASP A 209 -20.21 14.56 -13.60
CA ASP A 209 -19.76 13.73 -14.73
C ASP A 209 -20.08 12.23 -14.56
N GLY A 210 -20.83 11.85 -13.52
CA GLY A 210 -21.23 10.46 -13.24
C GLY A 210 -20.13 9.62 -12.59
N VAL A 211 -18.99 10.21 -12.21
CA VAL A 211 -17.88 9.47 -11.60
C VAL A 211 -18.08 9.35 -10.08
N VAL A 212 -18.11 8.11 -9.56
CA VAL A 212 -18.14 7.88 -8.12
C VAL A 212 -16.73 7.98 -7.52
N HIS A 213 -16.47 9.07 -6.82
CA HIS A 213 -15.24 9.31 -6.08
C HIS A 213 -15.32 8.72 -4.67
N GLY A 214 -14.32 7.90 -4.34
CA GLY A 214 -14.01 7.52 -2.96
C GLY A 214 -13.12 8.56 -2.28
N LYS A 215 -12.95 8.43 -0.96
CA LYS A 215 -12.23 9.41 -0.13
C LYS A 215 -12.83 10.81 -0.23
N TYR A 216 -14.13 10.92 -0.50
CA TYR A 216 -14.75 12.21 -0.81
C TYR A 216 -14.63 13.19 0.36
N LEU A 217 -14.78 12.71 1.59
CA LEU A 217 -14.56 13.53 2.78
C LEU A 217 -13.14 14.13 2.85
N LEU A 218 -12.11 13.36 2.47
CA LEU A 218 -10.73 13.87 2.39
C LEU A 218 -10.58 14.90 1.28
N ARG A 219 -11.22 14.68 0.12
CA ARG A 219 -11.23 15.64 -0.98
C ARG A 219 -11.89 16.95 -0.55
N GLU A 220 -13.01 16.91 0.17
CA GLU A 220 -13.66 18.12 0.73
C GLU A 220 -12.82 18.80 1.82
N ALA A 221 -12.11 18.02 2.65
CA ALA A 221 -11.29 18.54 3.75
C ALA A 221 -10.00 19.23 3.28
N PHE A 222 -9.48 18.84 2.11
CA PHE A 222 -8.22 19.32 1.55
C PHE A 222 -8.37 19.72 0.08
N PRO A 223 -9.16 20.78 -0.22
CA PRO A 223 -9.38 21.22 -1.59
C PRO A 223 -8.13 21.75 -2.29
N GLU A 224 -7.09 22.09 -1.53
CA GLU A 224 -5.80 22.55 -2.05
C GLU A 224 -4.86 21.42 -2.50
N ALA A 225 -5.19 20.16 -2.21
CA ALA A 225 -4.38 19.02 -2.62
C ALA A 225 -4.34 18.94 -4.15
N LEU A 226 -3.15 18.96 -4.76
CA LEU A 226 -3.03 18.96 -6.22
C LEU A 226 -3.71 17.73 -6.84
N SER A 227 -3.60 16.58 -6.19
CA SER A 227 -4.24 15.33 -6.62
C SER A 227 -5.65 15.15 -6.07
N GLN A 228 -6.36 16.24 -5.71
CA GLN A 228 -7.70 16.20 -5.12
C GLN A 228 -8.67 15.33 -5.91
N TRP A 229 -8.62 15.34 -7.25
CA TRP A 229 -9.54 14.60 -8.12
C TRP A 229 -8.87 13.46 -8.91
N ARG A 230 -7.59 13.17 -8.64
CA ARG A 230 -6.88 12.05 -9.27
C ARG A 230 -7.60 10.73 -8.95
N LYS A 231 -7.74 9.87 -9.96
CA LYS A 231 -8.19 8.48 -9.79
C LYS A 231 -7.15 7.71 -8.96
N LYS A 232 -7.60 6.72 -8.18
CA LYS A 232 -6.69 5.87 -7.42
C LYS A 232 -6.04 4.85 -8.35
N ASP A 233 -4.71 4.88 -8.38
CA ASP A 233 -3.87 3.81 -8.90
C ASP A 233 -3.25 3.07 -7.70
N PRO A 234 -3.40 1.73 -7.59
CA PRO A 234 -2.62 0.91 -6.65
C PRO A 234 -1.10 1.15 -6.80
N ILE A 235 -0.32 0.88 -5.76
CA ILE A 235 1.14 1.16 -5.77
C ILE A 235 1.80 0.46 -6.96
N GLU A 236 1.43 -0.80 -7.23
CA GLU A 236 1.98 -1.58 -8.34
C GLU A 236 1.65 -1.00 -9.72
N VAL A 237 0.52 -0.31 -9.85
CA VAL A 237 0.15 0.39 -11.09
C VAL A 237 0.87 1.73 -11.18
N GLY A 238 0.83 2.53 -10.11
CA GLY A 238 1.41 3.87 -10.07
C GLY A 238 2.93 3.89 -10.25
N SER A 239 3.60 2.86 -9.72
CA SER A 239 5.06 2.71 -9.78
C SER A 239 5.57 1.79 -10.89
N GLY A 240 4.70 1.00 -11.54
CA GLY A 240 5.08 0.15 -12.68
C GLY A 240 5.50 -1.28 -12.37
N THR A 241 5.20 -1.82 -11.19
CA THR A 241 5.46 -3.24 -10.86
C THR A 241 4.32 -4.20 -11.25
N SER A 242 3.18 -3.68 -11.74
CA SER A 242 2.02 -4.46 -12.17
C SER A 242 2.31 -5.44 -13.32
N ILE A 243 3.39 -5.21 -14.08
CA ILE A 243 3.81 -6.06 -15.21
C ILE A 243 4.61 -7.29 -14.81
N LEU A 244 5.04 -7.41 -13.54
CA LEU A 244 5.85 -8.54 -13.06
C LEU A 244 5.25 -9.93 -13.36
N PRO A 245 3.95 -10.20 -13.15
CA PRO A 245 3.36 -11.49 -13.48
C PRO A 245 3.60 -11.90 -14.95
N LYS A 246 3.46 -10.93 -15.87
CA LYS A 246 3.69 -11.15 -17.30
C LYS A 246 5.16 -11.47 -17.59
N ILE A 247 6.09 -10.70 -17.01
CA ILE A 247 7.52 -10.92 -17.21
C ILE A 247 7.94 -12.30 -16.69
N PHE A 248 7.44 -12.71 -15.52
CA PHE A 248 7.73 -14.03 -14.96
C PHE A 248 7.12 -15.17 -15.80
N ALA A 249 5.89 -15.00 -16.29
CA ALA A 249 5.27 -15.97 -17.19
C ALA A 249 6.08 -16.16 -18.49
N GLU A 250 6.50 -15.06 -19.13
CA GLU A 250 7.29 -15.09 -20.37
C GLU A 250 8.69 -15.73 -20.20
N ARG A 251 9.26 -15.64 -19.00
CA ARG A 251 10.56 -16.24 -18.67
C ARG A 251 10.46 -17.69 -18.16
N SER A 252 9.25 -18.18 -17.92
CA SER A 252 9.02 -19.51 -17.37
C SER A 252 9.19 -20.60 -18.41
N ASN A 253 9.57 -21.79 -17.96
CA ASN A 253 9.51 -23.02 -18.74
C ASN A 253 8.44 -23.93 -18.13
N ASP A 254 7.36 -24.18 -18.86
CA ASP A 254 6.18 -24.88 -18.33
C ASP A 254 6.49 -26.27 -17.77
N LYS A 255 7.39 -27.02 -18.41
CA LYS A 255 7.76 -28.38 -17.95
C LYS A 255 8.54 -28.32 -16.64
N LEU A 256 9.52 -27.42 -16.54
CA LEU A 256 10.29 -27.23 -15.32
C LEU A 256 9.43 -26.67 -14.19
N PHE A 257 8.56 -25.71 -14.52
CA PHE A 257 7.60 -25.13 -13.59
C PHE A 257 6.68 -26.22 -13.01
N ALA A 258 6.02 -27.02 -13.85
CA ALA A 258 5.11 -28.07 -13.38
C ALA A 258 5.81 -29.11 -12.48
N ALA A 259 7.02 -29.54 -12.86
CA ALA A 259 7.80 -30.49 -12.07
C ALA A 259 8.19 -29.93 -10.69
N GLU A 260 8.59 -28.66 -10.63
CA GLU A 260 8.97 -28.02 -9.37
C GLU A 260 7.77 -27.72 -8.48
N VAL A 261 6.65 -27.25 -9.04
CA VAL A 261 5.40 -27.04 -8.30
C VAL A 261 4.93 -28.35 -7.66
N GLN A 262 4.98 -29.46 -8.39
CA GLN A 262 4.64 -30.77 -7.84
C GLN A 262 5.58 -31.16 -6.69
N SER A 263 6.89 -31.00 -6.85
CA SER A 263 7.85 -31.31 -5.78
C SER A 263 7.66 -30.41 -4.55
N ILE A 264 7.29 -29.14 -4.72
CA ILE A 264 7.04 -28.19 -3.62
C ILE A 264 5.76 -28.58 -2.88
N LEU A 265 4.71 -28.97 -3.61
CA LEU A 265 3.47 -29.44 -3.00
C LEU A 265 3.70 -30.70 -2.15
N GLU A 266 4.47 -31.66 -2.66
CA GLU A 266 4.77 -32.91 -1.95
C GLU A 266 5.67 -32.72 -0.72
N LYS A 267 6.73 -31.92 -0.84
CA LYS A 267 7.74 -31.77 0.23
C LYS A 267 7.38 -30.69 1.23
N ASP A 268 6.89 -29.56 0.75
CA ASP A 268 6.71 -28.35 1.55
C ASP A 268 5.23 -28.04 1.82
N GLN A 269 4.30 -28.78 1.20
CA GLN A 269 2.85 -28.58 1.30
C GLN A 269 2.41 -27.15 0.94
N VAL A 270 3.09 -26.54 -0.04
CA VAL A 270 2.78 -25.21 -0.56
C VAL A 270 2.12 -25.30 -1.92
N LYS A 271 1.07 -24.50 -2.11
CA LYS A 271 0.40 -24.37 -3.40
C LYS A 271 0.94 -23.17 -4.16
N ILE A 272 1.83 -23.44 -5.11
CA ILE A 272 2.32 -22.42 -6.05
C ILE A 272 1.30 -22.23 -7.18
N ARG A 273 1.07 -20.97 -7.58
CA ARG A 273 -0.01 -20.57 -8.49
C ARG A 273 0.50 -20.22 -9.87
N ASP A 274 1.65 -19.56 -9.92
CA ASP A 274 2.22 -18.99 -11.12
C ASP A 274 3.75 -18.80 -10.95
N PRO A 275 4.49 -18.48 -12.02
CA PRO A 275 5.94 -18.33 -11.96
C PRO A 275 6.45 -17.18 -11.06
N GLU A 276 5.68 -16.09 -10.90
CA GLU A 276 6.04 -15.01 -9.97
C GLU A 276 5.95 -15.53 -8.53
N HIS A 277 4.88 -16.24 -8.22
CA HIS A 277 4.67 -16.87 -6.93
C HIS A 277 5.78 -17.89 -6.60
N LEU A 278 6.21 -18.68 -7.58
CA LEU A 278 7.33 -19.61 -7.44
C LEU A 278 8.63 -18.87 -7.10
N HIS A 279 8.90 -17.76 -7.77
CA HIS A 279 10.12 -16.97 -7.54
C HIS A 279 10.19 -16.45 -6.11
N TYR A 280 9.12 -15.85 -5.60
CA TYR A 280 9.08 -15.35 -4.22
C TYR A 280 9.14 -16.48 -3.19
N TYR A 281 8.51 -17.62 -3.47
CA TYR A 281 8.60 -18.79 -2.62
C TYR A 281 10.04 -19.31 -2.49
N ARG A 282 10.81 -19.36 -3.59
CA ARG A 282 12.23 -19.77 -3.55
C ARG A 282 13.05 -18.85 -2.63
N VAL A 283 12.83 -17.53 -2.71
CA VAL A 283 13.50 -16.55 -1.85
C VAL A 283 13.08 -16.74 -0.38
N PHE A 284 11.79 -16.95 -0.13
CA PHE A 284 11.27 -17.25 1.20
C PHE A 284 11.90 -18.51 1.80
N LYS A 285 11.96 -19.61 1.03
CA LYS A 285 12.57 -20.88 1.47
C LYS A 285 14.06 -20.75 1.77
N ASN A 286 14.78 -19.95 1.00
CA ASN A 286 16.20 -19.69 1.24
C ASN A 286 16.43 -18.79 2.47
N THR A 287 15.51 -17.86 2.74
CA THR A 287 15.59 -16.92 3.87
C THR A 287 15.27 -17.60 5.20
N PHE A 288 14.21 -18.41 5.21
CA PHE A 288 13.73 -19.13 6.37
C PHE A 288 13.91 -20.61 6.08
N ALA A 289 14.95 -21.25 6.63
CA ALA A 289 15.08 -22.70 6.56
C ALA A 289 13.83 -23.33 7.19
N ILE A 290 12.89 -23.78 6.35
CA ILE A 290 11.53 -24.07 6.79
C ILE A 290 11.51 -25.41 7.55
N GLU A 291 11.54 -25.38 8.89
CA GLU A 291 11.10 -26.50 9.72
C GLU A 291 9.60 -26.33 10.00
N ARG A 292 8.72 -26.98 9.21
CA ARG A 292 7.27 -26.85 9.39
C ARG A 292 6.78 -27.70 10.56
N ARG A 293 6.00 -27.08 11.44
CA ARG A 293 4.89 -27.72 12.13
C ARG A 293 3.59 -27.24 11.48
N ASP A 294 2.76 -28.18 11.12
CA ASP A 294 1.56 -28.14 10.29
C ASP A 294 0.48 -27.15 10.74
N GLN A 295 0.61 -26.56 11.92
CA GLN A 295 -0.37 -25.67 12.54
C GLN A 295 -0.07 -24.18 12.36
N PHE A 296 1.01 -23.86 11.64
CA PHE A 296 1.61 -22.55 11.79
C PHE A 296 1.50 -21.64 10.56
N PHE A 297 1.88 -22.04 9.35
CA PHE A 297 1.98 -21.09 8.22
C PHE A 297 0.87 -21.23 7.17
N CYS A 298 0.47 -20.13 6.53
CA CYS A 298 -0.46 -20.19 5.41
C CYS A 298 0.16 -20.96 4.22
N VAL A 299 -0.55 -21.96 3.70
CA VAL A 299 -0.07 -22.81 2.58
C VAL A 299 -0.02 -22.09 1.22
N VAL A 300 -0.62 -20.90 1.12
CA VAL A 300 -0.68 -20.10 -0.12
C VAL A 300 0.26 -18.90 -0.09
N CYS A 301 0.44 -18.22 1.03
CA CYS A 301 1.27 -17.00 1.10
C CYS A 301 2.40 -17.04 2.13
N GLY A 302 2.47 -18.08 2.96
CA GLY A 302 3.49 -18.20 4.00
C GLY A 302 3.26 -17.32 5.23
N GLU A 303 2.19 -16.51 5.26
CA GLU A 303 1.88 -15.61 6.38
C GLU A 303 1.85 -16.37 7.72
N TRP A 304 2.44 -15.75 8.75
CA TRP A 304 2.60 -16.27 10.11
C TRP A 304 2.09 -15.28 11.18
N PRO A 305 1.27 -15.74 12.15
CA PRO A 305 0.57 -17.01 12.14
C PRO A 305 -0.41 -17.12 10.97
N ALA A 306 -0.61 -18.34 10.47
CA ALA A 306 -1.69 -18.65 9.54
C ALA A 306 -2.96 -18.10 10.16
N ARG A 307 -3.66 -17.22 9.44
CA ARG A 307 -4.94 -16.71 9.92
C ARG A 307 -5.85 -17.92 10.12
N GLU A 308 -6.31 -18.17 11.34
CA GLU A 308 -7.40 -19.11 11.58
C GLU A 308 -8.58 -18.68 10.69
N GLY A 309 -8.96 -19.53 9.73
CA GLY A 309 -10.16 -19.33 8.91
C GLY A 309 -10.01 -18.54 7.61
N SER A 310 -8.90 -18.65 6.86
CA SER A 310 -8.83 -18.10 5.50
C SER A 310 -9.54 -18.98 4.44
N LEU A 311 -10.87 -19.01 4.50
CA LEU A 311 -11.73 -19.06 3.31
C LEU A 311 -12.76 -17.95 3.50
N PRO A 312 -12.91 -16.99 2.56
CA PRO A 312 -14.07 -16.11 2.58
C PRO A 312 -15.30 -16.97 2.30
N THR A 313 -16.11 -17.27 3.32
CA THR A 313 -17.45 -17.84 3.11
C THR A 313 -18.49 -16.78 2.76
N ASP A 314 -18.11 -15.50 2.59
CA ASP A 314 -19.05 -14.44 2.19
C ASP A 314 -19.12 -14.24 0.66
N VAL A 315 -18.82 -15.28 -0.13
CA VAL A 315 -19.18 -15.37 -1.57
C VAL A 315 -20.30 -16.40 -1.80
N GLN A 316 -20.88 -16.95 -0.73
CA GLN A 316 -22.08 -17.77 -0.77
C GLN A 316 -23.21 -17.07 0.00
N ASP A 317 -23.65 -15.94 -0.51
CA ASP A 317 -25.07 -15.59 -0.45
C ASP A 317 -25.38 -14.99 -1.82
N GLY A 318 -26.25 -15.71 -2.54
CA GLY A 318 -26.53 -15.49 -3.95
C GLY A 318 -27.07 -14.09 -4.22
N ASP A 319 -26.58 -13.51 -5.31
CA ASP A 319 -27.42 -12.80 -6.25
C ASP A 319 -26.90 -13.22 -7.63
N ASP A 320 -27.72 -14.04 -8.29
CA ASP A 320 -27.69 -14.18 -9.74
C ASP A 320 -27.70 -12.76 -10.34
N VAL A 321 -26.66 -12.45 -11.10
CA VAL A 321 -26.78 -11.43 -12.15
C VAL A 321 -26.27 -12.07 -13.42
N ASP A 322 -27.23 -12.59 -14.17
CA ASP A 322 -27.15 -12.83 -15.59
C ASP A 322 -26.49 -11.64 -16.33
N GLN A 323 -25.61 -12.01 -17.29
CA GLN A 323 -25.08 -11.24 -18.43
C GLN A 323 -24.01 -10.16 -18.18
#